data_AF-A0A0J6GW64-F1
#
_entry.id   AF-A0A0J6GW64-F1
#
_cell.length_a   1.000
_cell.length_b   1.000
_cell.length_c   1.000
_cell.angle_alpha   90.00
_cell.angle_beta   90.00
_cell.angle_gamma   90.00
#
_symmetry.space_group_name_H-M   'P 1'
#
loop_
_entity.id
_entity.type
_entity.pdbx_description
1 polymer ?
#
loop_
_entity_poly.entity_id
_entity_poly.type
_entity_poly.pdbx_seq_one_letter_code
_entity_poly.pdbx_strand_id
1 'polypeptide(L)'
;MYKLSFFVPPSHVEGVKDAVFAAGGGRIGNYDHCAWQTLGQGQFRALDGSQPFIGQTGQVEFVGEWKVELVVADDLIQAVVAALKLSHPYETPAYEVWRLADL
;
A
#
# COMPACT_ATOMS: atom_id res chain seq x y z
N MET A 1 5.88 -17.21 2.33
CA MET A 1 5.52 -16.08 1.44
C MET A 1 4.55 -15.15 2.16
N TYR A 2 4.49 -13.87 1.79
CA TYR A 2 3.50 -12.92 2.30
C TYR A 2 2.61 -12.39 1.18
N LYS A 3 1.38 -12.01 1.53
CA LYS A 3 0.56 -11.08 0.77
C LYS A 3 0.65 -9.71 1.43
N LEU A 4 0.99 -8.70 0.63
CA LEU A 4 0.93 -7.29 1.01
C LEU A 4 -0.30 -6.67 0.34
N SER A 5 -1.11 -5.98 1.14
CA SER A 5 -2.20 -5.14 0.64
C SER A 5 -2.05 -3.73 1.16
N PHE A 6 -2.25 -2.71 0.32
CA PHE A 6 -2.17 -1.30 0.72
C PHE A 6 -3.21 -0.45 -0.01
N PHE A 7 -3.52 0.71 0.56
CA PHE A 7 -4.54 1.64 0.07
C PHE A 7 -3.90 2.97 -0.28
N VAL A 8 -4.10 3.43 -1.52
CA VAL A 8 -3.39 4.60 -2.06
C VAL A 8 -4.31 5.43 -2.96
N PRO A 9 -4.25 6.77 -2.94
CA PRO A 9 -5.04 7.61 -3.84
C PRO A 9 -4.63 7.43 -5.31
N PRO A 10 -5.54 7.60 -6.28
CA PRO A 10 -5.27 7.47 -7.71
C PRO A 10 -4.09 8.28 -8.23
N SER A 11 -3.79 9.43 -7.62
CA SER A 11 -2.67 10.28 -8.03
C SER A 11 -1.29 9.67 -7.76
N HIS A 12 -1.17 8.70 -6.85
CA HIS A 12 0.11 8.14 -6.40
C HIS A 12 0.23 6.63 -6.59
N VAL A 13 -0.83 5.95 -7.03
CA VAL A 13 -0.88 4.48 -7.12
C VAL A 13 0.26 3.89 -7.96
N GLU A 14 0.58 4.47 -9.12
CA GLU A 14 1.66 3.97 -9.96
C GLU A 14 3.04 4.16 -9.32
N GLY A 15 3.32 5.35 -8.79
CA GLY A 15 4.62 5.61 -8.14
C GLY A 15 4.87 4.75 -6.90
N VAL A 16 3.83 4.48 -6.11
CA VAL A 16 3.93 3.58 -4.96
C VAL A 16 4.15 2.13 -5.41
N LYS A 17 3.43 1.67 -6.45
CA LYS A 17 3.65 0.34 -7.04
C LYS A 17 5.08 0.18 -7.54
N ASP A 18 5.60 1.14 -8.29
CA ASP A 18 6.96 1.11 -8.82
C ASP A 18 8.01 0.95 -7.70
N ALA A 19 7.86 1.70 -6.60
CA ALA A 19 8.74 1.59 -5.44
C ALA A 19 8.66 0.20 -4.77
N VAL A 20 7.45 -0.33 -4.62
CA VAL A 20 7.21 -1.68 -4.07
C VAL A 20 7.79 -2.77 -4.97
N PHE A 21 7.65 -2.65 -6.28
CA PHE A 21 8.20 -3.58 -7.27
C PHE A 21 9.73 -3.51 -7.33
N ALA A 22 10.30 -2.32 -7.28
CA ALA A 22 11.75 -2.12 -7.21
C ALA A 22 12.37 -2.78 -5.97
N ALA A 23 11.64 -2.78 -4.84
CA ALA A 23 12.02 -3.48 -3.60
C ALA A 23 11.79 -5.02 -3.66
N GLY A 24 11.21 -5.53 -4.75
CA GLY A 24 11.02 -6.96 -5.01
C GLY A 24 9.63 -7.51 -4.66
N GLY A 25 8.66 -6.65 -4.34
CA GLY A 25 7.25 -7.05 -4.28
C GLY A 25 6.74 -7.46 -5.66
N GLY A 26 5.73 -8.33 -5.71
CA GLY A 26 5.05 -8.70 -6.95
C GLY A 26 5.88 -9.59 -7.88
N ARG A 27 6.89 -10.29 -7.36
CA ARG A 27 7.65 -11.29 -8.11
C ARG A 27 7.14 -12.71 -7.83
N ILE A 28 6.80 -13.44 -8.88
CA ILE A 28 6.35 -14.85 -8.80
C ILE A 28 6.93 -15.62 -10.00
N GLY A 29 7.82 -16.58 -9.73
CA GLY A 29 8.50 -17.33 -10.79
C GLY A 29 9.23 -16.39 -11.76
N ASN A 30 8.86 -16.44 -13.04
CA ASN A 30 9.46 -15.62 -14.11
C ASN A 30 8.67 -14.32 -14.40
N TYR A 31 7.77 -13.92 -13.50
CA TYR A 31 6.96 -12.71 -13.64
C TYR A 31 7.32 -11.71 -12.54
N ASP A 32 7.41 -10.44 -12.90
CA ASP A 32 7.51 -9.32 -11.97
C ASP A 32 6.35 -8.33 -12.19
N HIS A 33 6.29 -7.25 -11.38
CA HIS A 33 5.22 -6.24 -11.42
C HIS A 33 3.80 -6.84 -11.27
N CYS A 34 3.69 -8.02 -10.65
CA CYS A 34 2.40 -8.67 -10.43
C CYS A 34 1.66 -7.99 -9.29
N ALA A 35 0.49 -7.43 -9.58
CA ALA A 35 -0.43 -6.92 -8.58
C ALA A 35 -1.88 -7.06 -9.08
N TRP A 36 -2.79 -7.24 -8.13
CA TRP A 36 -4.21 -7.01 -8.32
C TRP A 36 -4.56 -5.65 -7.72
N GLN A 37 -5.49 -4.90 -8.33
CA GLN A 37 -6.00 -3.68 -7.73
C GLN A 37 -7.50 -3.50 -7.94
N THR A 38 -8.16 -2.87 -6.97
CA THR A 38 -9.58 -2.52 -7.03
C THR A 38 -9.79 -1.11 -6.50
N LEU A 39 -10.63 -0.32 -7.18
CA LEU A 39 -10.97 1.02 -6.74
C LEU A 39 -12.11 0.94 -5.73
N GLY A 40 -11.89 1.50 -4.56
CA GLY A 40 -12.88 1.58 -3.48
C GLY A 40 -12.98 3.00 -2.92
N GLN A 41 -13.73 3.12 -1.82
CA GLN A 41 -13.87 4.36 -1.06
C GLN A 41 -13.21 4.16 0.32
N GLY A 42 -12.16 4.94 0.58
CA GLY A 42 -11.56 5.10 1.89
C GLY A 42 -12.32 6.13 2.72
N GLN A 43 -12.23 5.97 4.04
CA GLN A 43 -12.80 6.90 5.01
C GLN A 43 -11.86 7.06 6.20
N PHE A 44 -11.60 8.29 6.60
CA PHE A 44 -10.83 8.59 7.80
C PHE A 44 -11.27 9.92 8.41
N ARG A 45 -10.82 10.18 9.65
CA ARG A 45 -10.93 11.48 10.31
C ARG A 45 -9.58 11.81 10.91
N ALA A 46 -8.95 12.88 10.43
CA ALA A 46 -7.71 13.36 11.01
C ALA A 46 -7.95 13.84 12.45
N LEU A 47 -7.10 13.44 13.37
CA LEU A 47 -7.13 13.84 14.78
C LEU A 47 -6.14 14.98 15.02
N ASP A 48 -6.25 15.63 16.18
CA ASP A 48 -5.28 16.66 16.58
C ASP A 48 -3.85 16.09 16.55
N GLY A 49 -2.94 16.82 15.90
CA GLY A 49 -1.55 16.42 15.68
C GLY A 49 -1.28 15.64 14.39
N SER A 50 -2.31 15.27 13.62
CA SER A 50 -2.12 14.67 12.28
C SER A 50 -1.67 15.71 11.25
N GLN A 51 -0.83 15.33 10.30
CA GLN A 51 -0.55 16.11 9.09
C GLN A 51 -1.16 15.42 7.87
N PRO A 52 -2.50 15.45 7.71
CA PRO A 52 -3.15 14.70 6.65
C PRO A 52 -2.75 15.27 5.28
N PHE A 53 -2.43 14.37 4.34
CA PHE A 53 -2.16 14.75 2.96
C PHE A 53 -3.40 15.36 2.27
N ILE A 54 -4.60 14.91 2.65
CA ILE A 54 -5.90 15.37 2.16
C ILE A 54 -6.86 15.54 3.34
N GLY A 55 -7.71 16.56 3.28
CA GLY A 55 -8.82 16.76 4.20
C GLY A 55 -8.52 17.69 5.37
N GLN A 56 -9.47 17.79 6.31
CA GLN A 56 -9.41 18.72 7.45
C GLN A 56 -9.47 17.99 8.81
N THR A 57 -8.74 18.53 9.80
CA THR A 57 -8.77 18.00 11.18
C THR A 57 -10.18 18.01 11.76
N GLY A 58 -10.57 16.90 12.39
CA GLY A 58 -11.88 16.73 13.03
C GLY A 58 -13.03 16.42 12.06
N GLN A 59 -12.83 16.46 10.75
CA GLN A 59 -13.85 16.14 9.75
C GLN A 59 -13.67 14.73 9.20
N VAL A 60 -14.79 14.06 8.93
CA VAL A 60 -14.78 12.76 8.26
C VAL A 60 -14.62 13.01 6.77
N GLU A 61 -13.57 12.45 6.21
CA GLU A 61 -13.22 12.53 4.80
C GLU A 61 -13.55 11.22 4.09
N PHE A 62 -13.96 11.33 2.83
CA PHE A 62 -14.18 10.20 1.94
C PHE A 62 -13.36 10.40 0.68
N VAL A 63 -12.57 9.40 0.31
CA VAL A 63 -11.65 9.50 -0.83
C VAL A 63 -11.68 8.22 -1.64
N GLY A 64 -11.58 8.33 -2.96
CA GLY A 64 -11.38 7.17 -3.82
C GLY A 64 -9.95 6.63 -3.61
N GLU A 65 -9.81 5.34 -3.32
CA GLU A 65 -8.50 4.71 -3.11
C GLU A 65 -8.42 3.39 -3.87
N TRP A 66 -7.24 3.12 -4.41
CA TRP A 66 -6.91 1.79 -4.91
C TRP A 66 -6.48 0.92 -3.74
N LYS A 67 -7.17 -0.19 -3.51
CA LYS A 67 -6.60 -1.32 -2.79
C LYS A 67 -5.72 -2.08 -3.76
N VAL A 68 -4.42 -2.12 -3.51
CA VAL A 68 -3.44 -2.88 -4.29
C VAL A 68 -3.02 -4.09 -3.48
N GLU A 69 -2.93 -5.26 -4.11
CA GLU A 69 -2.63 -6.54 -3.48
C GLU A 69 -1.59 -7.31 -4.31
N LEU A 70 -0.54 -7.79 -3.66
CA LEU A 70 0.54 -8.54 -4.30
C LEU A 70 1.20 -9.49 -3.32
N VAL A 71 2.02 -10.41 -3.83
CA VAL A 71 2.81 -11.31 -2.99
C VAL A 71 4.25 -10.84 -2.87
N VAL A 72 4.91 -11.23 -1.78
CA VAL A 72 6.28 -10.88 -1.46
C VAL A 72 6.99 -12.09 -0.87
N ALA A 73 8.25 -12.31 -1.27
CA ALA A 73 9.10 -13.33 -0.67
C ALA A 73 9.37 -13.02 0.83
N ASP A 74 9.65 -14.07 1.61
CA ASP A 74 9.75 -13.96 3.07
C ASP A 74 10.90 -13.07 3.55
N ASP A 75 12.02 -13.10 2.83
CA ASP A 75 13.22 -12.31 3.06
C ASP A 75 13.07 -10.83 2.62
N LEU A 76 12.12 -10.54 1.73
CA LEU A 76 11.94 -9.20 1.16
C LEU A 76 10.83 -8.37 1.83
N ILE A 77 9.96 -8.99 2.64
CA ILE A 77 8.76 -8.31 3.18
C ILE A 77 9.09 -7.03 3.96
N GLN A 78 10.16 -7.02 4.75
CA GLN A 78 10.55 -5.83 5.52
C GLN A 78 10.99 -4.68 4.61
N ALA A 79 11.83 -4.98 3.60
CA ALA A 79 12.30 -3.99 2.64
C ALA A 79 11.15 -3.44 1.79
N VAL A 80 10.24 -4.30 1.35
CA VAL A 80 9.07 -3.91 0.57
C VAL A 80 8.11 -3.02 1.38
N VAL A 81 7.84 -3.36 2.65
CA VAL A 81 7.01 -2.51 3.52
C VAL A 81 7.69 -1.16 3.79
N ALA A 82 9.02 -1.12 3.93
CA ALA A 82 9.75 0.14 4.06
C ALA A 82 9.64 1.00 2.80
N ALA A 83 9.77 0.39 1.61
CA ALA A 83 9.59 1.08 0.32
C ALA A 83 8.17 1.61 0.14
N LEU A 84 7.15 0.84 0.52
CA LEU A 84 5.76 1.29 0.57
C LEU A 84 5.64 2.55 1.45
N LYS A 85 6.11 2.49 2.71
CA LYS A 85 6.01 3.61 3.64
C LYS A 85 6.70 4.87 3.16
N LEU A 86 7.88 4.73 2.55
CA LEU A 86 8.68 5.87 2.08
C LEU A 86 8.08 6.54 0.84
N SER A 87 7.46 5.77 -0.05
CA SER A 87 6.87 6.28 -1.30
C SER A 87 5.42 6.73 -1.15
N HIS A 88 4.75 6.38 -0.06
CA HIS A 88 3.35 6.71 0.15
C HIS A 88 3.14 8.20 0.44
N PRO A 89 2.10 8.85 -0.12
CA PRO A 89 1.81 10.27 0.18
C PRO A 89 1.32 10.51 1.60
N TYR A 90 0.75 9.48 2.26
CA TYR A 90 0.24 9.59 3.62
C TYR A 90 1.35 9.38 4.64
N GLU A 91 1.36 10.19 5.69
CA GLU A 91 2.27 10.08 6.83
C GLU A 91 2.25 8.68 7.45
N THR A 92 1.05 8.12 7.64
CA THR A 92 0.84 6.76 8.13
C THR A 92 -0.04 5.98 7.15
N PRO A 93 0.55 5.24 6.19
CA PRO A 93 -0.23 4.43 5.25
C PRO A 93 -0.90 3.25 5.96
N ALA A 94 -2.15 2.97 5.57
CA ALA A 94 -2.82 1.73 5.93
C ALA A 94 -2.35 0.59 5.01
N TYR A 95 -1.95 -0.52 5.61
CA TYR A 95 -1.54 -1.72 4.87
C TYR A 95 -1.72 -2.98 5.73
N GLU A 96 -1.74 -4.12 5.05
CA GLU A 96 -1.89 -5.44 5.66
C GLU A 96 -0.75 -6.35 5.19
N VAL A 97 -0.24 -7.18 6.09
CA VAL A 97 0.76 -8.20 5.79
C VAL A 97 0.25 -9.54 6.28
N TRP A 98 -0.10 -10.42 5.36
CA TRP A 98 -0.63 -11.75 5.65
C TRP A 98 0.40 -12.80 5.31
N ARG A 99 0.80 -13.64 6.27
CA ARG A 99 1.63 -14.81 5.97
C ARG A 99 0.78 -15.84 5.22
N LEU A 100 1.24 -16.26 4.05
CA LEU A 100 0.59 -17.27 3.23
C LEU A 100 1.14 -18.65 3.57
N ALA A 101 0.25 -19.63 3.67
CA ALA A 101 0.63 -21.04 3.73
C ALA A 101 0.95 -21.56 2.32
N ASP A 102 1.93 -22.44 2.25
CA ASP A 102 2.21 -23.27 1.08
C ASP A 102 1.64 -24.67 1.39
N LEU A 103 0.62 -25.09 0.64
CA LEU A 103 -0.15 -26.31 0.88
C LEU A 103 0.10 -27.34 -0.21
#